data_AF-A0A534VX89-F1
#
_entry.id   AF-A0A534VX89-F1
#
_cell.length_a   1.000
_cell.length_b   1.000
_cell.length_c   1.000
_cell.angle_alpha   90.00
_cell.angle_beta   90.00
_cell.angle_gamma   90.00
#
_symmetry.space_group_name_H-M   'P 1'
#
loop_
_entity.id
_entity.type
_entity.pdbx_description
1 polymer ?
#
loop_
_entity_poly.entity_id
_entity_poly.type
_entity_poly.pdbx_seq_one_letter_code
_entity_poly.pdbx_strand_id
1 'polypeptide(L)' 'MWRAIGLGAGLDWTIRLHDLETGALVESLAWHRAGIYGLAWAGPVLVSGDTQGRVALWDLAERLRAP' A
#
# COMPACT_ATOMS: atom_id res chain seq x y z
N MET A 1 -12.47 -9.06 -15.02
CA MET A 1 -11.03 -9.38 -14.95
C MET A 1 -10.54 -8.87 -13.61
N TRP A 2 -9.89 -9.69 -12.78
CA TRP A 2 -9.31 -9.21 -11.53
C TRP A 2 -8.06 -8.40 -11.87
N ARG A 3 -7.92 -7.21 -11.29
CA ARG A 3 -6.76 -6.34 -11.50
C ARG A 3 -5.75 -6.62 -10.39
N ALA A 4 -4.56 -7.08 -10.74
CA ALA A 4 -3.56 -7.50 -9.78
C ALA A 4 -2.72 -6.30 -9.31
N ILE A 5 -2.70 -6.04 -8.00
CA ILE A 5 -1.95 -4.91 -7.41
C ILE A 5 -0.82 -5.43 -6.53
N GLY A 6 0.40 -4.96 -6.82
CA GLY A 6 1.58 -5.16 -6.00
C GLY A 6 1.77 -4.04 -4.99
N LEU A 7 2.37 -4.37 -3.85
CA LEU A 7 2.76 -3.41 -2.82
C LEU A 7 4.27 -3.37 -2.67
N GLY A 8 4.82 -2.17 -2.55
CA GLY A 8 6.20 -1.94 -2.14
C GLY A 8 6.27 -0.89 -1.04
N ALA A 9 7.13 -1.08 -0.05
CA ALA A 9 7.44 -0.07 0.96
C ALA A 9 8.90 -0.21 1.42
N GLY A 10 9.47 0.84 1.99
CA GLY A 10 10.87 0.82 2.40
C GLY A 10 11.30 1.99 3.29
N LEU A 11 12.59 2.31 3.20
CA LEU A 11 13.25 3.32 4.05
C LEU A 11 12.93 4.76 3.66
N ASP A 12 12.22 4.98 2.55
CA ASP A 12 11.66 6.27 2.15
C ASP A 12 10.25 6.52 2.72
N TRP A 13 9.80 5.63 3.62
CA TRP A 13 8.58 5.76 4.43
C TRP A 13 7.30 5.86 3.60
N THR A 14 7.38 5.43 2.35
CA THR A 14 6.31 5.53 1.37
C THR A 14 5.88 4.14 0.93
N ILE A 15 4.57 3.92 0.86
CA ILE A 15 3.99 2.70 0.28
C ILE A 15 3.59 3.01 -1.14
N ARG A 16 3.91 2.12 -2.08
CA ARG A 16 3.56 2.25 -3.48
C ARG A 16 2.70 1.09 -3.93
N LEU A 17 1.64 1.42 -4.66
CA LEU A 17 0.75 0.48 -5.31
C LEU A 17 1.09 0.44 -6.79
N HIS A 18 1.39 -0.75 -7.30
CA HIS A 18 1.72 -0.95 -8.71
C HIS A 18 0.70 -1.87 -9.36
N ASP A 19 0.25 -1.48 -10.55
CA ASP A 19 -0.46 -2.37 -11.46
C ASP A 19 0.52 -3.42 -11.96
N LEU A 20 0.26 -4.71 -11.68
CA LEU A 20 1.21 -5.78 -11.99
C LEU A 20 1.22 -6.17 -13.46
N GLU A 21 0.19 -5.80 -14.23
CA GLU A 21 0.13 -6.10 -15.67
C GLU A 21 0.96 -5.08 -16.46
N THR A 22 0.86 -3.81 -16.09
CA THR A 22 1.51 -2.70 -16.81
C THR A 22 2.80 -2.22 -16.13
N GLY A 23 3.01 -2.57 -14.85
CA GLY A 23 4.05 -2.01 -14.01
C GLY A 23 3.79 -0.57 -13.55
N ALA A 24 2.65 0.03 -13.95
CA ALA A 24 2.37 1.43 -13.68
C ALA A 24 2.18 1.68 -12.18
N LEU A 25 2.76 2.78 -11.69
CA LEU A 25 2.46 3.29 -10.35
C LEU A 25 1.02 3.80 -10.33
N VAL A 26 0.18 3.16 -9.52
CA VAL A 26 -1.23 3.52 -9.34
C VAL A 26 -1.35 4.58 -8.26
N GLU A 27 -0.66 4.39 -7.13
CA GLU A 27 -0.77 5.28 -6.00
C GLU A 27 0.48 5.26 -5.10
N SER A 28 0.69 6.35 -4.37
CA SER A 28 1.72 6.53 -3.35
C SER A 28 1.09 7.00 -2.04
N LEU A 29 1.33 6.27 -0.96
CA LEU A 29 0.79 6.54 0.37
C LEU A 29 1.94 6.96 1.30
N ALA A 30 1.97 8.25 1.64
CA ALA A 30 3.02 8.86 2.46
C ALA A 30 2.43 9.41 3.76
N TRP A 31 2.58 8.63 4.84
CA TRP A 31 2.14 9.01 6.19
C TRP A 31 3.12 8.59 7.29
N HIS A 32 3.79 7.46 7.09
CA HIS A 32 4.81 6.97 8.02
C HIS A 32 5.96 7.96 8.14
N ARG A 33 6.62 7.91 9.31
CA ARG A 33 7.75 8.80 9.65
C ARG A 33 9.04 8.02 9.93
N ALA A 34 9.02 6.73 9.63
CA ALA A 34 10.10 5.80 9.82
C ALA A 34 9.97 4.64 8.82
N GLY A 35 11.01 3.81 8.73
CA GLY A 35 11.06 2.70 7.77
C GLY A 35 9.86 1.77 7.94
N ILE A 36 9.22 1.43 6.83
CA ILE A 36 8.08 0.51 6.81
C ILE A 36 8.61 -0.91 6.59
N TYR A 37 8.27 -1.82 7.50
CA TYR A 37 8.74 -3.22 7.46
C TYR A 37 7.60 -4.23 7.40
N GLY A 38 6.37 -3.80 7.67
CA GLY A 38 5.19 -4.66 7.64
C GLY A 38 4.13 -4.11 6.70
N LEU A 39 3.61 -4.98 5.84
CA LEU A 39 2.43 -4.75 5.00
C LEU A 39 1.54 -6.00 5.06
N ALA A 40 0.24 -5.81 5.28
CA ALA A 40 -0.72 -6.90 5.29
C ALA A 40 -2.09 -6.43 4.79
N TRP A 41 -2.73 -7.24 3.94
CA TRP A 41 -4.11 -7.02 3.54
C TRP A 41 -5.08 -7.62 4.55
N ALA A 42 -6.14 -6.88 4.86
CA ALA A 42 -7.30 -7.31 5.63
C ALA A 42 -8.56 -6.93 4.83
N GLY A 43 -8.91 -7.75 3.83
CA GLY A 43 -9.99 -7.43 2.89
C GLY A 43 -9.63 -6.19 2.04
N PRO A 44 -10.44 -5.12 2.03
CA PRO A 44 -10.13 -3.90 1.28
C PRO A 44 -9.17 -2.95 2.02
N VAL A 45 -8.79 -3.29 3.25
CA VAL A 45 -7.90 -2.46 4.07
C VAL A 45 -6.48 -2.96 3.96
N LEU A 46 -5.55 -2.06 3.65
CA LEU A 46 -4.13 -2.32 3.82
C LEU A 46 -3.70 -1.84 5.21
N VAL A 47 -3.00 -2.71 5.94
CA VAL A 47 -2.36 -2.38 7.21
C VAL A 47 -0.85 -2.26 6.98
N SER A 48 -0.25 -1.17 7.48
CA SER A 48 1.18 -0.94 7.41
C SER A 48 1.78 -0.58 8.77
N GLY A 49 2.99 -1.06 9.04
CA GLY A 49 3.70 -0.83 10.30
C GLY A 49 5.13 -0.34 10.08
N ASP A 50 5.54 0.68 10.84
CA ASP A 50 6.91 1.21 10.82
C ASP A 50 7.76 0.81 12.04
N THR A 51 9.06 1.10 11.97
CA THR A 51 10.03 0.77 13.03
C THR A 51 9.85 1.53 14.34
N GLN A 52 8.98 2.55 14.36
CA GLN A 52 8.66 3.33 15.56
C GLN A 52 7.34 2.88 16.18
N GLY A 53 6.79 1.75 15.72
CA GLY A 53 5.56 1.16 16.25
C GLY A 53 4.31 1.89 15.78
N ARG A 54 4.37 2.78 14.78
CA ARG A 54 3.16 3.38 14.22
C ARG A 54 2.53 2.42 13.22
N VAL A 55 1.21 2.32 13.31
CA VAL A 55 0.38 1.51 12.42
C VAL A 55 -0.58 2.43 11.68
N ALA A 56 -0.68 2.27 10.36
CA ALA A 56 -1.66 2.94 9.53
C ALA A 56 -2.61 1.91 8.90
N LEU A 57 -3.86 2.32 8.75
CA LEU A 57 -4.90 1.57 8.05
C LEU A 57 -5.34 2.41 6.85
N TRP A 58 -5.33 1.78 5.67
CA TRP A 58 -5.68 2.41 4.41
C TRP A 58 -6.90 1.70 3.85
N ASP A 59 -8.05 2.37 3.84
CA ASP A 59 -9.20 1.86 3.12
C ASP A 59 -9.00 2.14 1.62
N LEU A 60 -8.79 1.07 0.86
CA LEU A 60 -8.52 1.11 -0.56
C LEU A 60 -9.71 0.52 -1.36
N ALA A 61 -10.86 0.28 -0.71
CA ALA A 61 -12.04 -0.34 -1.32
C ALA A 61 -12.51 0.41 -2.56
N GLU A 62 -12.63 1.73 -2.47
CA GLU A 62 -13.10 2.57 -3.58
C GLU A 62 -12.03 2.72 -4.66
N ARG A 63 -10.76 2.75 -4.26
CA ARG A 63 -9.62 3.01 -5.15
C ARG A 63 -9.24 1.81 -5.99
N LEU A 64 -9.52 0.61 -5.49
CA LEU A 64 -9.26 -0.65 -6.18
C LEU A 64 -10.44 -1.16 -7.01
N ARG A 65 -11.61 -0.52 -6.91
CA ARG A 65 -12.69 -0.77 -7.87
C ARG A 65 -12.31 -0.09 -9.18
N ALA A 66 -11.96 -0.90 -10.18
CA ALA A 66 -12.12 -0.46 -11.56
C ALA A 66 -13.61 -0.16 -11.81
N PRO A 67 -13.96 0.85 -12.63
CA PRO A 67 -15.31 0.96 -13.17
C PRO A 67 -15.71 -0.30 -13.97
#